data_AF-A0A9X2JGN8-F1
#
_entry.id   AF-A0A9X2JGN8-F1
#
_cell.length_a   1.000
_cell.length_b   1.000
_cell.length_c   1.000
_cell.angle_alpha   90.00
_cell.angle_beta   90.00
_cell.angle_gamma   90.00
#
_symmetry.space_group_name_H-M   'P 1'
#
loop_
_entity.id
_entity.type
_entity.pdbx_description
1 polymer ?
#
loop_
_entity_poly.entity_id
_entity_poly.type
_entity_poly.pdbx_seq_one_letter_code
_entity_poly.pdbx_strand_id
1 'polypeptide(L)'
;MRLEDRMYSEADTQTVIKYASHPDWHLDKAHAMYELALRALDDPSLLNTAWNCIGREIVFVTRQGTPLGMPAAAVLLEAGQDVVEKVLVEAMQDWSFEQQRSLFFGAVEKSGRRIFFDRLQANYDFVPKIEVNKDGSTS
;
A
#
# COMPACT_ATOMS: atom_id res chain seq x y z
N MET A 1 6.98 17.86 11.87
CA MET A 1 7.39 18.16 10.48
C MET A 1 6.52 17.30 9.61
N ARG A 2 5.37 17.87 9.27
CA ARG A 2 4.31 17.22 8.50
C ARG A 2 4.82 17.08 7.05
N LEU A 3 4.10 16.42 6.16
CA LEU A 3 4.26 16.69 4.73
C LEU A 3 3.93 18.18 4.49
N GLU A 4 4.81 19.10 4.88
CA GLU A 4 4.48 20.52 5.14
C GLU A 4 4.27 21.36 3.91
N ASP A 5 4.26 20.74 2.73
CA ASP A 5 3.21 20.99 1.75
C ASP A 5 2.80 19.62 1.22
N ARG A 6 1.51 19.27 1.28
CA ARG A 6 1.01 18.14 0.47
C ARG A 6 1.26 18.58 -0.97
N MET A 7 2.41 18.20 -1.52
CA MET A 7 2.96 18.73 -2.79
C MET A 7 1.96 18.62 -3.94
N TYR A 8 1.05 17.65 -3.84
CA TYR A 8 -0.01 17.40 -4.80
C TYR A 8 -1.43 17.65 -4.26
N SER A 9 -1.61 18.24 -3.07
CA SER A 9 -2.96 18.49 -2.51
C SER A 9 -3.83 19.36 -3.41
N GLU A 10 -3.26 20.37 -4.04
CA GLU A 10 -3.96 21.26 -4.96
C GLU A 10 -3.98 20.75 -6.42
N ALA A 11 -3.23 19.68 -6.72
CA ALA A 11 -3.20 19.10 -8.06
C ALA A 11 -4.48 18.30 -8.36
N ASP A 12 -4.88 18.22 -9.63
CA ASP A 12 -5.99 17.36 -10.03
C ASP A 12 -5.61 15.87 -9.93
N THR A 13 -6.61 14.99 -9.81
CA THR A 13 -6.38 13.55 -9.60
C THR A 13 -5.65 12.87 -10.75
N GLN A 14 -5.82 13.32 -12.00
CA GLN A 14 -5.10 12.73 -13.14
C GLN A 14 -3.62 13.06 -13.07
N THR A 15 -3.27 14.27 -12.65
CA THR A 15 -1.88 14.63 -12.35
C THR A 15 -1.32 13.75 -11.24
N VAL A 16 -2.02 13.55 -10.13
CA VAL A 16 -1.53 12.68 -9.05
C VAL A 16 -1.29 11.24 -9.54
N ILE A 17 -2.21 10.67 -10.31
CA ILE A 17 -2.05 9.32 -10.89
C ILE A 17 -0.85 9.26 -11.83
N LYS A 18 -0.63 10.28 -12.68
CA LYS A 18 0.50 10.36 -13.59
C LYS A 18 1.84 10.31 -12.84
N TYR A 19 1.98 11.05 -11.75
CA TYR A 19 3.22 11.07 -10.97
C TYR A 19 3.39 9.79 -10.13
N ALA A 20 2.31 9.28 -9.53
CA ALA A 20 2.33 8.02 -8.76
C ALA A 20 2.69 6.80 -9.60
N SER A 21 2.38 6.82 -10.90
CA SER A 21 2.67 5.74 -11.84
C SER A 21 3.98 5.92 -12.64
N HIS A 22 4.72 7.01 -12.39
CA HIS A 22 5.91 7.34 -13.18
C HIS A 22 7.03 6.29 -13.01
N PRO A 23 7.70 5.82 -14.07
CA PRO A 23 8.70 4.75 -13.96
C PRO A 23 9.97 5.19 -13.19
N ASP A 24 10.47 6.40 -13.43
CA ASP A 24 11.84 6.78 -13.02
C ASP A 24 11.93 7.85 -11.93
N TRP A 25 10.80 8.35 -11.43
CA TRP A 25 10.80 9.39 -10.39
C TRP A 25 10.58 8.73 -9.05
N HIS A 26 11.46 8.97 -8.07
CA HIS A 26 11.36 8.29 -6.78
C HIS A 26 10.71 9.16 -5.71
N LEU A 27 11.18 10.40 -5.50
CA LEU A 27 10.64 11.29 -4.47
C LEU A 27 9.23 11.78 -4.84
N ASP A 28 9.08 12.36 -6.04
CA ASP A 28 7.79 12.86 -6.52
C ASP A 28 6.72 11.76 -6.56
N LYS A 29 7.13 10.55 -6.93
CA LYS A 29 6.26 9.38 -6.96
C LYS A 29 5.83 8.94 -5.57
N ALA A 30 6.72 8.96 -4.56
CA ALA A 30 6.35 8.67 -3.18
C ALA A 30 5.27 9.64 -2.68
N HIS A 31 5.47 10.94 -2.89
CA HIS A 31 4.51 11.97 -2.51
C HIS A 31 3.18 11.83 -3.26
N ALA A 32 3.23 11.53 -4.56
CA ALA A 32 2.03 11.31 -5.37
C ALA A 32 1.26 10.03 -4.96
N MET A 33 1.96 8.94 -4.65
CA MET A 33 1.32 7.71 -4.14
C MET A 33 0.66 7.94 -2.78
N TYR A 34 1.32 8.69 -1.89
CA TYR A 34 0.75 9.04 -0.59
C TYR A 34 -0.51 9.90 -0.74
N GLU A 35 -0.46 10.92 -1.60
CA GLU A 35 -1.62 11.75 -1.92
C GLU A 35 -2.75 10.93 -2.56
N LEU A 36 -2.44 10.00 -3.47
CA LEU A 36 -3.42 9.11 -4.09
C LEU A 36 -4.08 8.20 -3.06
N ALA A 37 -3.33 7.69 -2.08
CA ALA A 37 -3.87 6.92 -0.98
C ALA A 37 -4.86 7.73 -0.14
N LEU A 38 -4.51 8.97 0.23
CA LEU A 38 -5.43 9.85 0.96
C LEU A 38 -6.72 10.10 0.17
N ARG A 39 -6.61 10.41 -1.13
CA ARG A 39 -7.79 10.60 -1.99
C ARG A 39 -8.62 9.35 -2.14
N ALA A 40 -8.00 8.17 -2.14
CA ALA A 40 -8.71 6.91 -2.23
C ALA A 40 -9.49 6.56 -0.95
N LEU A 41 -9.13 7.15 0.20
CA LEU A 41 -9.95 7.08 1.42
C LEU A 41 -11.22 7.92 1.33
N ASP A 42 -11.18 9.02 0.57
CA ASP A 42 -12.34 9.89 0.30
C ASP A 42 -13.18 9.39 -0.90
N ASP A 43 -12.54 8.84 -1.93
CA ASP A 43 -13.14 8.28 -3.14
C ASP A 43 -12.66 6.83 -3.38
N PRO A 44 -13.44 5.83 -2.91
CA PRO A 44 -13.08 4.42 -3.03
C PRO A 44 -12.88 3.93 -4.48
N SER A 45 -13.36 4.65 -5.51
CA SER A 45 -13.14 4.27 -6.91
C SER A 45 -11.65 4.30 -7.30
N LEU A 46 -10.83 5.03 -6.54
CA LEU A 46 -9.38 5.16 -6.74
C LEU A 46 -8.56 4.04 -6.07
N LEU A 47 -9.16 3.24 -5.19
CA LEU A 47 -8.43 2.25 -4.38
C LEU A 47 -7.66 1.23 -5.23
N ASN A 48 -8.28 0.75 -6.30
CA ASN A 48 -7.62 -0.20 -7.19
C ASN A 48 -6.39 0.42 -7.88
N THR A 49 -6.50 1.68 -8.32
CA THR A 49 -5.36 2.42 -8.88
C THR A 49 -4.27 2.63 -7.84
N ALA A 50 -4.65 3.03 -6.61
CA ALA A 50 -3.72 3.26 -5.51
C ALA A 50 -2.95 1.99 -5.16
N TRP A 51 -3.64 0.86 -4.94
CA TRP A 51 -3.00 -0.40 -4.60
C TRP A 51 -2.08 -0.92 -5.71
N ASN A 52 -2.44 -0.76 -6.98
CA ASN A 52 -1.58 -1.14 -8.08
C ASN A 52 -0.29 -0.30 -8.16
N CYS A 53 -0.37 1.01 -7.93
CA CYS A 53 0.81 1.86 -7.83
C CYS A 53 1.69 1.45 -6.64
N ILE A 54 1.09 1.28 -5.46
CA ILE A 54 1.78 0.87 -4.24
C ILE A 54 2.48 -0.48 -4.42
N GLY A 55 1.77 -1.48 -4.93
CA GLY A 55 2.28 -2.84 -5.08
C GLY A 55 3.55 -2.90 -5.93
N ARG A 56 3.63 -2.12 -7.02
CA ARG A 56 4.84 -2.03 -7.86
C ARG A 56 6.07 -1.50 -7.11
N GLU A 57 5.84 -0.63 -6.15
CA GLU A 57 6.89 0.14 -5.48
C GLU A 57 7.15 -0.29 -4.04
N ILE A 58 6.37 -1.22 -3.50
CA ILE A 58 6.48 -1.69 -2.11
C ILE A 58 7.74 -2.53 -1.86
N VAL A 59 8.39 -3.00 -2.93
CA VAL A 59 9.68 -3.69 -2.91
C VAL A 59 10.86 -2.76 -3.25
N PHE A 60 10.59 -1.57 -3.79
CA PHE A 60 11.63 -0.68 -4.29
C PHE A 60 12.20 0.18 -3.15
N VAL A 61 13.36 -0.22 -2.64
CA VAL A 61 14.08 0.49 -1.58
C VAL A 61 14.96 1.58 -2.19
N THR A 62 14.71 2.84 -1.82
CA THR A 62 15.64 3.92 -2.15
C THR A 62 16.81 3.96 -1.15
N ARG A 63 17.82 4.82 -1.41
CA ARG A 63 18.91 5.09 -0.46
C ARG A 63 18.44 5.55 0.93
N GLN A 64 17.16 5.94 1.07
CA GLN A 64 16.54 6.38 2.32
C GLN A 64 15.92 5.22 3.13
N GLY A 65 16.00 3.97 2.64
CA GLY A 65 15.75 2.75 3.40
C GLY A 65 14.31 2.25 3.42
N THR A 66 13.32 3.13 3.34
CA THR A 66 11.91 2.71 3.26
C THR A 66 11.49 2.49 1.81
N PRO A 67 10.81 1.38 1.47
CA PRO A 67 10.25 1.21 0.13
C PRO A 67 9.24 2.31 -0.20
N LEU A 68 9.25 2.77 -1.45
CA LEU A 68 8.47 3.93 -1.89
C LEU A 68 6.96 3.78 -1.64
N GLY A 69 6.41 2.58 -1.83
CA GLY A 69 4.99 2.30 -1.61
C GLY A 69 4.58 2.19 -0.13
N MET A 70 5.53 2.04 0.79
CA MET A 70 5.22 1.67 2.18
C MET A 70 4.43 2.73 2.96
N PRO A 71 4.76 4.04 2.89
CA PRO A 71 3.99 5.06 3.62
C PRO A 71 2.54 5.17 3.15
N ALA A 72 2.30 5.01 1.85
CA ALA A 72 0.96 5.04 1.27
C ALA A 72 0.14 3.79 1.69
N ALA A 73 0.79 2.61 1.71
CA ALA A 73 0.17 1.38 2.20
C ALA A 73 -0.24 1.49 3.67
N ALA A 74 0.64 2.02 4.53
CA ALA A 74 0.38 2.20 5.95
C ALA A 74 -0.85 3.08 6.19
N VAL A 75 -0.95 4.23 5.51
CA VAL A 75 -2.11 5.12 5.63
C VAL A 75 -3.42 4.45 5.23
N LEU A 76 -3.43 3.69 4.14
CA LEU A 76 -4.63 2.96 3.72
C LEU A 76 -5.05 1.92 4.77
N LEU A 77 -4.11 1.17 5.33
CA LEU A 77 -4.39 0.15 6.33
C LEU A 77 -4.80 0.74 7.69
N GLU A 78 -4.18 1.84 8.11
CA GLU A 78 -4.50 2.55 9.36
C GLU A 78 -5.92 3.13 9.36
N ALA A 79 -6.49 3.41 8.19
CA ALA A 79 -7.88 3.86 8.07
C ALA A 79 -8.89 2.79 8.52
N GLY A 80 -8.51 1.51 8.52
CA GLY A 80 -9.34 0.41 9.05
C GLY A 80 -10.68 0.21 8.32
N GLN A 81 -10.78 0.63 7.06
CA GLN A 81 -12.01 0.51 6.27
C GLN A 81 -12.08 -0.84 5.55
N ASP A 82 -13.21 -1.54 5.66
CA ASP A 82 -13.46 -2.86 5.04
C ASP A 82 -13.22 -2.84 3.51
N VAL A 83 -13.70 -1.78 2.83
CA VAL A 83 -13.51 -1.61 1.38
C VAL A 83 -12.04 -1.53 0.97
N VAL A 84 -11.19 -0.95 1.81
CA VAL A 84 -9.75 -0.83 1.53
C VAL A 84 -9.10 -2.20 1.55
N GLU A 85 -9.42 -3.03 2.55
CA GLU A 85 -8.90 -4.39 2.68
C GLU A 85 -9.41 -5.32 1.57
N LYS A 86 -10.69 -5.19 1.22
CA LYS A 86 -11.26 -5.94 0.11
C LYS A 86 -10.54 -5.66 -1.21
N VAL A 87 -10.36 -4.38 -1.57
CA VAL A 87 -9.69 -4.00 -2.82
C VAL A 87 -8.18 -4.32 -2.75
N LEU A 88 -7.57 -4.27 -1.56
CA LEU A 88 -6.21 -4.75 -1.36
C LEU A 88 -6.09 -6.24 -1.72
N VAL A 89 -7.01 -7.09 -1.25
CA VAL A 89 -6.99 -8.53 -1.54
C VAL A 89 -7.14 -8.79 -3.04
N GLU A 90 -8.03 -8.06 -3.73
CA GLU A 90 -8.15 -8.11 -5.19
C GLU A 90 -6.82 -7.77 -5.87
N ALA A 91 -6.17 -6.67 -5.49
CA ALA A 91 -4.87 -6.27 -6.05
C ALA A 91 -3.75 -7.29 -5.74
N MET A 92 -3.74 -7.87 -4.53
CA MET A 92 -2.72 -8.84 -4.11
C MET A 92 -2.76 -10.14 -4.90
N GLN A 93 -3.86 -10.48 -5.59
CA GLN A 93 -3.92 -11.66 -6.45
C GLN A 93 -2.87 -11.60 -7.57
N ASP A 94 -2.62 -10.40 -8.10
CA ASP A 94 -1.62 -10.16 -9.15
C ASP A 94 -0.21 -9.91 -8.59
N TRP A 95 -0.08 -9.69 -7.28
CA TRP A 95 1.22 -9.40 -6.67
C TRP A 95 2.11 -10.64 -6.58
N SER A 96 3.41 -10.45 -6.78
CA SER A 96 4.43 -11.45 -6.50
C SER A 96 4.55 -11.76 -5.00
N PHE A 97 5.23 -12.86 -4.71
CA PHE A 97 5.62 -13.24 -3.34
C PHE A 97 6.35 -12.10 -2.61
N GLU A 98 7.36 -11.48 -3.23
CA GLU A 98 8.16 -10.40 -2.62
C GLU A 98 7.31 -9.17 -2.27
N GLN A 99 6.32 -8.83 -3.10
CA GLN A 99 5.41 -7.71 -2.87
C GLN A 99 4.46 -7.97 -1.69
N GLN A 100 3.83 -9.15 -1.64
CA GLN A 100 3.01 -9.55 -0.50
C GLN A 100 3.87 -9.58 0.78
N ARG A 101 5.06 -10.20 0.74
CA ARG A 101 5.96 -10.27 1.91
C ARG A 101 6.33 -8.87 2.41
N SER A 102 6.65 -7.96 1.50
CA SER A 102 7.04 -6.58 1.84
C SER A 102 5.90 -5.80 2.49
N LEU A 103 4.66 -5.94 2.02
CA LEU A 103 3.50 -5.33 2.67
C LEU A 103 3.36 -5.77 4.13
N PHE A 104 3.33 -7.07 4.37
CA PHE A 104 3.17 -7.59 5.72
C PHE A 104 4.37 -7.23 6.60
N PHE A 105 5.59 -7.27 6.07
CA PHE A 105 6.80 -6.94 6.82
C PHE A 105 6.93 -5.44 7.13
N GLY A 106 6.46 -4.56 6.26
CA GLY A 106 6.70 -3.12 6.36
C GLY A 106 5.51 -2.29 6.79
N ALA A 107 4.31 -2.57 6.29
CA ALA A 107 3.12 -1.75 6.52
C ALA A 107 2.27 -2.23 7.71
N VAL A 108 2.48 -3.48 8.15
CA VAL A 108 1.72 -4.11 9.23
C VAL A 108 2.63 -4.34 10.44
N GLU A 109 2.20 -3.86 11.61
CA GLU A 109 2.91 -4.09 12.86
C GLU A 109 3.08 -5.59 13.15
N LYS A 110 4.27 -6.00 13.59
CA LYS A 110 4.62 -7.41 13.78
C LYS A 110 3.61 -8.17 14.65
N SER A 111 3.18 -7.57 15.75
CA SER A 111 2.16 -8.12 16.67
C SER A 111 0.80 -8.33 16.01
N GLY A 112 0.44 -7.53 15.01
CA GLY A 112 -0.86 -7.55 14.33
C GLY A 112 -0.89 -8.38 13.04
N ARG A 113 0.26 -8.73 12.45
CA ARG A 113 0.35 -9.41 11.14
C ARG A 113 -0.48 -10.66 11.03
N ARG A 114 -0.42 -11.54 12.04
CA ARG A 114 -1.15 -12.81 12.00
C ARG A 114 -2.67 -12.58 12.00
N ILE A 115 -3.14 -11.70 12.87
CA ILE A 115 -4.56 -11.36 12.97
C ILE A 115 -5.05 -10.73 11.67
N PHE A 116 -4.26 -9.82 11.09
CA PHE A 116 -4.58 -9.20 9.81
C PHE A 116 -4.65 -10.24 8.69
N PHE A 117 -3.65 -11.11 8.59
CA PHE A 117 -3.60 -12.19 7.60
C PHE A 117 -4.83 -13.11 7.70
N ASP A 118 -5.14 -13.60 8.89
CA ASP A 118 -6.30 -14.47 9.13
C ASP A 118 -7.61 -13.76 8.79
N ARG A 119 -7.73 -12.45 9.08
CA ARG A 119 -8.89 -11.62 8.70
C ARG A 119 -9.07 -11.55 7.19
N LEU A 120 -7.99 -11.33 6.42
CA LEU A 120 -8.08 -11.25 4.96
C LEU A 120 -8.52 -12.59 4.35
N GLN A 121 -8.03 -13.72 4.88
CA GLN A 121 -8.43 -15.05 4.41
C GLN A 121 -9.89 -15.36 4.75
N ALA A 122 -10.34 -15.02 5.97
CA ALA A 122 -11.68 -15.33 6.43
C ALA A 122 -12.76 -14.49 5.73
N ASN A 123 -12.46 -13.23 5.39
CA ASN A 123 -13.48 -12.27 4.97
C ASN A 123 -13.48 -11.97 3.46
N TYR A 124 -12.35 -12.16 2.77
CA TYR A 124 -12.20 -11.68 1.39
C TYR A 124 -11.59 -12.72 0.44
N ASP A 125 -11.59 -14.00 0.81
CA ASP A 125 -11.04 -15.10 0.01
C ASP A 125 -9.57 -14.86 -0.43
N PHE A 126 -8.78 -14.25 0.46
CA PHE A 126 -7.37 -14.01 0.18
C PHE A 126 -6.62 -15.33 -0.02
N VAL A 127 -5.99 -15.48 -1.19
CA VAL A 127 -5.12 -16.62 -1.53
C VAL A 127 -3.67 -16.17 -1.38
N PRO A 128 -3.06 -16.41 -0.21
CA PRO A 128 -1.73 -15.91 0.07
C PRO A 128 -0.67 -16.68 -0.72
N LYS A 129 0.38 -15.95 -1.15
CA LYS A 129 1.61 -16.53 -1.69
C LYS A 129 2.70 -16.64 -0.60
N ILE A 130 2.48 -16.00 0.54
CA ILE A 130 3.35 -15.97 1.71
C ILE A 130 2.73 -16.75 2.87
N GLU A 131 3.55 -17.07 3.87
CA GLU A 131 3.08 -17.57 5.16
C GLU A 131 3.32 -16.53 6.25
N VAL A 132 2.36 -16.40 7.18
CA VAL A 132 2.51 -15.57 8.39
C VAL A 132 2.41 -16.48 9.61
N ASN A 133 3.54 -16.65 10.29
CA ASN A 133 3.64 -17.46 11.50
C ASN A 133 2.91 -16.82 12.68
N LYS A 134 2.66 -17.62 13.72
CA LYS A 134 1.98 -17.16 14.96
C LYS A 134 2.72 -16.03 15.67
N ASP A 135 4.04 -15.93 15.49
CA ASP A 135 4.88 -14.88 16.06
C ASP A 135 4.97 -13.61 15.17
N GLY A 136 4.22 -13.59 14.06
CA GLY A 136 4.22 -12.49 13.08
C GLY A 136 5.43 -12.48 12.13
N SER A 137 6.27 -13.51 12.13
CA SER A 137 7.29 -13.69 11.09
C SER A 137 6.65 -14.12 9.76
N THR A 138 7.29 -13.76 8.65
CA THR A 138 6.78 -14.01 7.29
C THR A 138 7.77 -14.87 6.52
N SER A 139 7.29 -15.93 5.86
CA SER A 139 8.10 -16.85 5.03
C SER A 139 7.52 -17.10 3.65
#